data_AF-A0A2M9N6I2-F1
#
_entry.id   AF-A0A2M9N6I2-F1
#
_cell.length_a   1.000
_cell.length_b   1.000
_cell.length_c   1.000
_cell.angle_alpha   90.00
_cell.angle_beta   90.00
_cell.angle_gamma   90.00
#
_symmetry.space_group_name_H-M   'P 1'
#
loop_
_entity.id
_entity.type
_entity.pdbx_description
1 polymer ?
#
loop_
_entity_poly.entity_id
_entity_poly.type
_entity_poly.pdbx_seq_one_letter_code
_entity_poly.pdbx_strand_id
1 'polypeptide(L)'
;MIIQVEWKEIIISSIALIGAIWAGVQYLVKKLVDQRFNKRLEDHKFELQVLLENNKFDFQRKVQDFSLYTSRKHAIYAELYDLFLRADGYVRRLLTQPNITLQDFYDKQDLAYNLSKADIPVHIANRFVEDWENKNREDTIRELIKYLEQFEYIRTKDAVNNAKNTFLVNRIFLSEETHKIMSELNQIYANIIFTQEVMGRVQPQKKLIKNLTEAVKSELAIGYYS
;
A
#
# COMPACT_ATOMS: atom_id res chain seq x y z
N MET A 1 94.92 -18.77 60.66
CA MET A 1 94.52 -18.83 59.23
C MET A 1 93.30 -17.95 59.08
N ILE A 2 93.49 -16.69 58.68
CA ILE A 2 92.39 -15.73 58.55
C ILE A 2 91.77 -15.98 57.18
N ILE A 3 90.52 -16.42 57.15
CA ILE A 3 89.76 -16.60 55.91
C ILE A 3 89.51 -15.18 55.37
N GLN A 4 90.27 -14.77 54.35
CA GLN A 4 89.95 -13.56 53.61
C GLN A 4 88.68 -13.84 52.80
N VAL A 5 87.55 -13.42 53.36
CA VAL A 5 86.28 -13.45 52.63
C VAL A 5 86.38 -12.43 51.49
N GLU A 6 86.34 -12.91 50.25
CA GLU A 6 86.35 -12.06 49.06
C GLU A 6 84.99 -11.36 48.88
N TRP A 7 84.80 -10.26 49.61
CA TRP A 7 83.58 -9.44 49.59
C TRP A 7 83.15 -8.99 48.18
N LYS A 8 84.09 -8.90 47.23
CA LYS A 8 83.79 -8.57 45.82
C LYS A 8 82.92 -9.64 45.14
N GLU A 9 83.22 -10.92 45.32
CA GLU A 9 82.47 -12.00 44.69
C GLU A 9 81.05 -12.12 45.27
N ILE A 10 80.90 -11.89 46.59
CA ILE A 10 79.60 -11.85 47.27
C ILE A 10 78.73 -10.69 46.76
N ILE A 11 79.32 -9.51 46.54
CA ILE A 11 78.60 -8.35 46.01
C ILE A 11 78.17 -8.57 44.56
N ILE A 12 79.07 -9.09 43.71
CA ILE A 12 78.78 -9.35 42.28
C ILE A 12 77.69 -10.40 42.13
N SER A 13 77.76 -11.51 42.88
CA SER A 13 76.74 -12.55 42.86
C SER A 13 75.38 -12.06 43.38
N SER A 14 75.37 -11.22 44.43
CA SER A 14 74.14 -10.61 44.96
C SER A 14 73.47 -9.68 43.95
N ILE A 15 74.25 -8.85 43.24
CA ILE A 15 73.74 -7.96 42.18
C ILE A 15 73.16 -8.77 41.02
N ALA A 16 73.85 -9.84 40.59
CA ALA A 16 73.37 -10.72 39.53
C ALA A 16 72.05 -11.40 39.90
N LEU A 17 71.92 -11.84 41.16
CA LEU A 17 70.73 -12.52 41.66
C LEU A 17 69.54 -11.55 41.78
N ILE A 18 69.77 -10.34 42.26
CA ILE A 18 68.75 -9.26 42.27
C ILE A 18 68.32 -8.89 40.84
N GLY A 19 69.28 -8.79 39.91
CA GLY A 19 68.99 -8.53 38.50
C GLY A 19 68.14 -9.62 37.84
N ALA A 20 68.45 -10.89 38.12
CA ALA A 20 67.68 -12.03 37.62
C ALA A 20 66.26 -12.06 38.20
N ILE A 21 66.10 -11.81 39.51
CA ILE A 21 64.79 -11.70 40.15
C ILE A 21 63.99 -10.55 39.51
N TRP A 22 64.62 -9.39 39.33
CA TRP A 22 63.96 -8.23 38.73
C TRP A 22 63.51 -8.50 37.30
N ALA A 23 64.36 -9.13 36.47
CA ALA A 23 64.00 -9.53 35.12
C ALA A 23 62.84 -10.55 35.09
N GLY A 24 62.84 -11.52 36.02
CA GLY A 24 61.75 -12.48 36.18
C GLY A 24 60.43 -11.81 36.56
N VAL A 25 60.46 -10.88 37.52
CA VAL A 25 59.29 -10.09 37.93
C VAL A 25 58.79 -9.23 36.77
N GLN A 26 59.68 -8.53 36.06
CA GLN A 26 59.30 -7.74 34.88
C GLN A 26 58.64 -8.61 33.80
N TYR A 27 59.18 -9.80 33.53
CA TYR A 27 58.61 -10.74 32.57
C TYR A 27 57.21 -11.21 32.98
N LEU A 28 57.01 -11.58 34.25
CA LEU A 28 55.70 -12.02 34.76
C LEU A 28 54.68 -10.88 34.73
N VAL A 29 55.05 -9.68 35.18
CA VAL A 29 54.19 -8.50 35.13
C VAL A 29 53.81 -8.19 33.70
N LYS A 30 54.78 -8.16 32.77
CA LYS A 30 54.52 -7.92 31.35
C LYS A 30 53.56 -8.95 30.77
N LYS A 31 53.80 -10.25 31.03
CA LYS A 31 52.93 -11.33 30.56
C LYS A 31 51.50 -11.22 31.09
N LEU A 32 51.33 -10.89 32.38
CA LEU A 32 50.01 -10.71 33.00
C LEU A 32 49.28 -9.48 32.45
N VAL A 33 50.01 -8.38 32.25
CA VAL A 33 49.50 -7.15 31.64
C VAL A 33 49.07 -7.43 30.20
N ASP A 34 49.93 -8.02 29.38
CA ASP A 34 49.64 -8.37 27.99
C ASP A 34 48.42 -9.30 27.88
N GLN A 35 48.32 -10.31 28.75
CA GLN A 35 47.18 -11.23 28.76
C GLN A 35 45.86 -10.52 29.13
N ARG A 36 45.88 -9.63 30.14
CA ARG A 36 44.69 -8.85 30.52
C ARG A 36 44.29 -7.85 29.44
N PHE A 37 45.26 -7.19 28.81
CA PHE A 37 45.01 -6.27 27.70
C PHE A 37 44.43 -7.00 26.49
N ASN A 38 45.06 -8.12 26.07
CA ASN A 38 44.58 -8.92 24.95
C ASN A 38 43.16 -9.43 25.18
N LYS A 39 42.86 -9.93 26.39
CA LYS A 39 41.51 -10.38 26.74
C LYS A 39 40.49 -9.24 26.65
N ARG A 40 40.78 -8.07 27.25
CA ARG A 40 39.88 -6.90 27.16
C ARG A 40 39.69 -6.42 25.71
N LEU A 41 40.74 -6.51 24.89
CA LEU A 41 40.68 -6.16 23.47
C LEU A 41 39.79 -7.13 22.70
N GLU A 42 39.89 -8.42 23.00
CA GLU A 42 39.05 -9.47 22.41
C GLU A 42 37.58 -9.32 22.85
N ASP A 43 37.33 -9.10 24.14
CA ASP A 43 36.01 -8.83 24.68
C ASP A 43 35.37 -7.60 24.01
N HIS A 44 36.10 -6.49 23.88
CA HIS A 44 35.60 -5.30 23.18
C HIS A 44 35.38 -5.52 21.67
N LYS A 45 36.23 -6.30 21.00
CA LYS A 45 36.00 -6.67 19.60
C LYS A 45 34.72 -7.49 19.45
N PHE A 46 34.51 -8.44 20.36
CA PHE A 46 33.30 -9.25 20.40
C PHE A 46 32.06 -8.39 20.67
N GLU A 47 32.09 -7.50 21.66
CA GLU A 47 31.01 -6.55 21.94
C GLU A 47 30.68 -5.66 20.73
N LEU A 48 31.72 -5.12 20.07
CA LEU A 48 31.54 -4.32 18.85
C LEU A 48 30.94 -5.14 17.71
N GLN A 49 31.36 -6.40 17.57
CA GLN A 49 30.80 -7.30 16.56
C GLN A 49 29.31 -7.58 16.83
N VAL A 50 28.94 -7.86 18.08
CA VAL A 50 27.54 -8.08 18.48
C VAL A 50 26.70 -6.82 18.22
N LEU A 51 27.20 -5.64 18.59
CA LEU A 51 26.51 -4.37 18.31
C LEU A 51 26.34 -4.13 16.81
N LEU A 52 27.36 -4.46 16.01
CA LEU A 52 27.33 -4.32 14.56
C LEU A 52 26.35 -5.29 13.91
N GLU A 53 26.29 -6.54 14.37
CA GLU A 53 25.31 -7.53 13.90
C GLU A 53 23.88 -7.13 14.25
N ASN A 54 23.64 -6.65 15.48
CA ASN A 54 22.34 -6.13 15.88
C ASN A 54 21.90 -4.93 15.03
N ASN A 55 22.81 -3.97 14.79
CA ASN A 55 22.53 -2.81 13.94
C ASN A 55 22.25 -3.23 12.49
N LYS A 56 22.98 -4.21 11.95
CA LYS A 56 22.72 -4.77 10.61
C LYS A 56 21.33 -5.41 10.53
N PHE A 57 20.97 -6.20 11.54
CA PHE A 57 19.66 -6.85 11.60
C PHE A 57 18.52 -5.82 11.67
N ASP A 58 18.63 -4.82 12.54
CA ASP A 58 17.63 -3.76 12.65
C ASP A 58 17.50 -2.94 11.37
N PHE A 59 18.63 -2.65 10.70
CA PHE A 59 18.62 -1.98 9.40
C PHE A 59 17.92 -2.83 8.34
N GLN A 60 18.25 -4.12 8.24
CA GLN A 60 17.60 -5.05 7.30
C GLN A 60 16.09 -5.15 7.55
N ARG A 61 15.65 -5.24 8.81
CA ARG A 61 14.23 -5.22 9.16
C ARG A 61 13.56 -3.93 8.69
N LYS A 62 14.15 -2.76 8.96
CA LYS A 62 13.60 -1.47 8.52
C LYS A 62 13.48 -1.38 6.99
N VAL A 63 14.48 -1.87 6.26
CA VAL A 63 14.43 -1.92 4.79
C VAL A 63 13.30 -2.82 4.30
N GLN A 64 13.14 -4.00 4.92
CA GLN A 64 12.06 -4.92 4.60
C GLN A 64 10.69 -4.31 4.89
N ASP A 65 10.51 -3.71 6.07
CA ASP A 65 9.25 -3.05 6.47
C ASP A 65 8.91 -1.89 5.52
N PHE A 66 9.90 -1.08 5.14
CA PHE A 66 9.73 0.00 4.17
C PHE A 66 9.35 -0.51 2.78
N SER A 67 9.96 -1.62 2.34
CA SER A 67 9.63 -2.27 1.07
C SER A 67 8.19 -2.81 1.07
N LEU A 68 7.78 -3.49 2.14
CA LEU A 68 6.42 -4.00 2.31
C LEU A 68 5.40 -2.85 2.33
N TYR A 69 5.69 -1.77 3.05
CA TYR A 69 4.84 -0.59 3.09
C TYR A 69 4.68 0.04 1.70
N THR A 70 5.79 0.23 0.98
CA THR A 70 5.78 0.85 -0.37
C THR A 70 5.04 -0.03 -1.37
N SER A 71 5.25 -1.34 -1.33
CA SER A 71 4.50 -2.29 -2.17
C SER A 71 3.00 -2.24 -1.88
N ARG A 72 2.61 -2.22 -0.60
CA ARG A 72 1.20 -2.09 -0.20
C ARG A 72 0.60 -0.77 -0.65
N LYS A 73 1.34 0.34 -0.51
CA LYS A 73 0.94 1.65 -1.00
C LYS A 73 0.63 1.59 -2.49
N HIS A 74 1.55 1.13 -3.34
CA HIS A 74 1.30 1.07 -4.79
C HIS A 74 0.10 0.21 -5.17
N ALA A 75 -0.09 -0.94 -4.53
CA ALA A 75 -1.25 -1.79 -4.75
C ALA A 75 -2.57 -1.06 -4.45
N ILE A 76 -2.63 -0.36 -3.32
CA ILE A 76 -3.80 0.43 -2.90
C ILE A 76 -4.09 1.56 -3.89
N TYR A 77 -3.07 2.26 -4.38
CA TYR A 77 -3.24 3.32 -5.36
C TYR A 77 -3.87 2.80 -6.66
N ALA A 78 -3.39 1.66 -7.16
CA ALA A 78 -3.93 1.03 -8.36
C ALA A 78 -5.37 0.56 -8.16
N GLU A 79 -5.66 -0.08 -7.02
CA GLU A 79 -7.00 -0.55 -6.67
C GLU A 79 -8.00 0.61 -6.56
N LEU A 80 -7.65 1.67 -5.84
CA LEU A 80 -8.51 2.84 -5.70
C LEU A 80 -8.73 3.52 -7.05
N TYR A 81 -7.69 3.68 -7.87
CA TYR A 81 -7.82 4.25 -9.19
C TYR A 81 -8.81 3.47 -10.07
N ASP A 82 -8.72 2.13 -10.10
CA ASP A 82 -9.67 1.28 -10.82
C ASP A 82 -11.11 1.46 -10.30
N LEU A 83 -11.30 1.44 -8.98
CA LEU A 83 -12.63 1.62 -8.38
C LEU A 83 -13.24 2.99 -8.72
N PHE A 84 -12.47 4.07 -8.63
CA PHE A 84 -12.93 5.41 -9.00
C PHE A 84 -13.20 5.54 -10.50
N LEU A 85 -12.40 4.88 -11.35
CA LEU A 85 -12.62 4.87 -12.80
C LEU A 85 -13.92 4.14 -13.17
N ARG A 86 -14.20 3.01 -12.52
CA ARG A 86 -15.48 2.28 -12.68
C ARG A 86 -16.65 3.13 -12.21
N ALA A 87 -16.53 3.73 -11.02
CA ALA A 87 -17.55 4.63 -10.48
C ALA A 87 -17.83 5.81 -11.45
N ASP A 88 -16.78 6.42 -12.01
CA ASP A 88 -16.91 7.47 -13.03
C ASP A 88 -17.68 6.99 -14.27
N GLY A 89 -17.38 5.78 -14.74
CA GLY A 89 -18.07 5.16 -15.87
C GLY A 89 -19.58 5.02 -15.63
N TYR A 90 -19.97 4.52 -14.46
CA TYR A 90 -21.38 4.40 -14.08
C TYR A 90 -22.05 5.77 -13.90
N VAL A 91 -21.40 6.71 -13.22
CA VAL A 91 -21.92 8.08 -13.06
C VAL A 91 -22.15 8.74 -14.42
N ARG A 92 -21.19 8.61 -15.35
CA ARG A 92 -21.37 9.13 -16.71
C ARG A 92 -22.54 8.49 -17.42
N ARG A 93 -22.68 7.16 -17.35
CA ARG A 93 -23.80 6.44 -17.96
C ARG A 93 -25.15 6.94 -17.42
N LEU A 94 -25.25 7.09 -16.10
CA LEU A 94 -26.43 7.64 -15.42
C LEU A 94 -26.78 9.04 -15.93
N LEU A 95 -25.78 9.90 -16.15
CA LEU A 95 -25.97 11.27 -16.66
C LEU A 95 -26.32 11.31 -18.15
N THR A 96 -25.77 10.39 -18.95
CA THR A 96 -25.98 10.40 -20.40
C THR A 96 -27.32 9.83 -20.83
N GLN A 97 -28.00 9.04 -19.97
CA GLN A 97 -29.19 8.22 -20.26
C GLN A 97 -29.13 7.56 -21.65
N PRO A 98 -28.98 6.23 -21.76
CA PRO A 98 -29.07 5.60 -23.08
C PRO A 98 -30.44 5.97 -23.69
N ASN A 99 -30.42 6.56 -24.89
CA ASN A 99 -31.63 6.82 -25.69
C ASN A 99 -32.19 5.47 -26.15
N ILE A 100 -32.69 4.66 -25.21
CA ILE A 100 -33.40 3.44 -25.52
C ILE A 100 -34.76 3.87 -26.03
N THR A 101 -34.95 3.66 -27.32
CA THR A 101 -36.19 3.96 -28.01
C THR A 101 -36.92 2.65 -28.34
N LEU A 102 -38.22 2.76 -28.62
CA LEU A 102 -39.03 1.66 -29.14
C LEU A 102 -38.41 0.97 -30.37
N GLN A 103 -37.57 1.69 -31.13
CA GLN A 103 -36.93 1.19 -32.36
C GLN A 103 -35.74 0.25 -32.09
N ASP A 104 -35.25 0.19 -30.85
CA ASP A 104 -34.13 -0.69 -30.48
C ASP A 104 -34.57 -2.16 -30.29
N PHE A 105 -35.88 -2.43 -30.37
CA PHE A 105 -36.47 -3.75 -30.17
C PHE A 105 -37.39 -4.13 -31.34
N TYR A 106 -36.86 -4.87 -32.31
CA TYR A 106 -37.64 -5.31 -33.48
C TYR A 106 -38.53 -6.50 -33.15
N ASP A 107 -38.02 -7.47 -32.38
CA ASP A 107 -38.75 -8.65 -31.98
C ASP A 107 -38.41 -9.13 -30.55
N LYS A 108 -39.07 -10.22 -30.14
CA LYS A 108 -38.88 -10.84 -28.82
C LYS A 108 -37.47 -11.38 -28.61
N GLN A 109 -36.84 -11.90 -29.66
CA GLN A 109 -35.49 -12.48 -29.58
C GLN A 109 -34.46 -11.37 -29.36
N ASP A 110 -34.61 -10.25 -30.07
CA ASP A 110 -33.79 -9.05 -29.89
C ASP A 110 -33.95 -8.47 -28.48
N LEU A 111 -35.17 -8.40 -27.96
CA LEU A 111 -35.41 -7.98 -26.58
C LEU A 111 -34.69 -8.89 -25.59
N ALA A 112 -34.86 -10.21 -25.69
CA ALA A 112 -34.21 -11.17 -24.81
C ALA A 112 -32.67 -11.06 -24.87
N TYR A 113 -32.13 -10.92 -26.09
CA TYR A 113 -30.69 -10.74 -26.31
C TYR A 113 -30.17 -9.44 -25.68
N ASN A 114 -30.85 -8.31 -25.89
CA ASN A 114 -30.45 -7.03 -25.32
C ASN A 114 -30.53 -7.03 -23.79
N LEU A 115 -31.56 -7.63 -23.20
CA LEU A 115 -31.69 -7.77 -21.75
C LEU A 115 -30.59 -8.66 -21.15
N SER A 116 -30.19 -9.73 -21.86
CA SER A 116 -29.08 -10.59 -21.42
C SER A 116 -27.73 -9.86 -21.38
N LYS A 117 -27.51 -8.90 -22.28
CA LYS A 117 -26.29 -8.09 -22.32
C LYS A 117 -26.24 -6.98 -21.27
N ALA A 118 -27.40 -6.49 -20.85
CA ALA A 118 -27.50 -5.46 -19.83
C ALA A 118 -27.18 -5.98 -18.40
N ASP A 119 -26.93 -7.30 -18.27
CA ASP A 119 -26.62 -7.97 -17.01
C ASP A 119 -27.76 -7.78 -15.98
N ILE A 120 -29.00 -7.88 -16.49
CA ILE A 120 -30.24 -7.83 -15.73
C ILE A 120 -30.52 -9.24 -15.18
N PRO A 121 -31.05 -9.38 -13.95
CA PRO A 121 -31.45 -10.68 -13.43
C PRO A 121 -32.41 -11.42 -14.38
N VAL A 122 -32.10 -12.69 -14.67
CA VAL A 122 -32.81 -13.52 -15.65
C VAL A 122 -34.33 -13.55 -15.44
N HIS A 123 -34.78 -13.62 -14.19
CA HIS A 123 -36.22 -13.64 -13.88
C HIS A 123 -36.93 -12.32 -14.24
N ILE A 124 -36.25 -11.17 -14.12
CA ILE A 124 -36.80 -9.89 -14.54
C ILE A 124 -36.79 -9.78 -16.06
N ALA A 125 -35.72 -10.24 -16.71
CA ALA A 125 -35.64 -10.26 -18.17
C ALA A 125 -36.76 -11.12 -18.77
N ASN A 126 -36.99 -12.31 -18.23
CA ASN A 126 -38.07 -13.21 -18.68
C ASN A 126 -39.45 -12.57 -18.50
N ARG A 127 -39.69 -11.88 -17.37
CA ARG A 127 -40.95 -11.14 -17.16
C ARG A 127 -41.21 -10.14 -18.28
N PHE A 128 -40.22 -9.33 -18.66
CA PHE A 128 -40.39 -8.34 -19.74
C PHE A 128 -40.58 -9.00 -21.12
N VAL A 129 -39.94 -10.14 -21.35
CA VAL A 129 -40.11 -10.96 -22.55
C VAL A 129 -41.51 -11.57 -22.65
N GLU A 130 -42.08 -12.01 -21.54
CA GLU A 130 -43.47 -12.49 -21.45
C GLU A 130 -44.48 -11.35 -21.61
N ASP A 131 -44.23 -10.21 -20.95
CA ASP A 131 -45.07 -9.01 -21.06
C ASP A 131 -45.06 -8.43 -22.48
N TRP A 132 -44.01 -8.65 -23.25
CA TRP A 132 -43.92 -8.24 -24.66
C TRP A 132 -44.95 -8.93 -25.57
N GLU A 133 -45.29 -10.19 -25.27
CA GLU A 133 -46.28 -10.96 -26.04
C GLU A 133 -47.71 -10.76 -25.53
N ASN A 134 -47.86 -10.58 -24.20
CA ASN A 134 -49.16 -10.64 -23.55
C ASN A 134 -49.77 -9.27 -23.21
N LYS A 135 -48.97 -8.19 -23.25
CA LYS A 135 -49.41 -6.83 -22.92
C LYS A 135 -49.18 -5.86 -24.08
N ASN A 136 -49.64 -4.62 -23.90
CA ASN A 136 -49.33 -3.52 -24.81
C ASN A 136 -47.81 -3.25 -24.81
N ARG A 137 -47.18 -3.31 -25.99
CA ARG A 137 -45.72 -3.13 -26.15
C ARG A 137 -45.21 -1.79 -25.66
N GLU A 138 -45.95 -0.70 -25.86
CA GLU A 138 -45.56 0.63 -25.41
C GLU A 138 -45.54 0.72 -23.88
N ASP A 139 -46.48 0.06 -23.21
CA ASP A 139 -46.51 -0.02 -21.75
C ASP A 139 -45.32 -0.84 -21.23
N THR A 140 -45.08 -2.01 -21.82
CA THR A 140 -43.95 -2.88 -21.46
C THR A 140 -42.61 -2.15 -21.64
N ILE A 141 -42.43 -1.39 -22.73
CA ILE A 141 -41.20 -0.61 -22.94
C ILE A 141 -41.08 0.53 -21.93
N ARG A 142 -42.17 1.24 -21.62
CA ARG A 142 -42.15 2.30 -20.60
C ARG A 142 -41.76 1.75 -19.23
N GLU A 143 -42.27 0.58 -18.86
CA GLU A 143 -41.89 -0.11 -17.62
C GLU A 143 -40.44 -0.59 -17.64
N LEU A 144 -39.98 -1.12 -18.78
CA LEU A 144 -38.60 -1.55 -18.95
C LEU A 144 -37.63 -0.38 -18.81
N ILE A 145 -37.90 0.76 -19.47
CA ILE A 145 -37.05 1.95 -19.37
C ILE A 145 -36.95 2.42 -17.92
N LYS A 146 -38.08 2.53 -17.21
CA LYS A 146 -38.09 2.88 -15.78
C LYS A 146 -37.27 1.91 -14.93
N TYR A 147 -37.40 0.61 -15.20
CA TYR A 147 -36.62 -0.40 -14.50
C TYR A 147 -35.12 -0.26 -14.77
N LEU A 148 -34.73 -0.06 -16.04
CA LEU A 148 -33.33 0.14 -16.43
C LEU A 148 -32.73 1.39 -15.78
N GLU A 149 -33.48 2.49 -15.72
CA GLU A 149 -33.07 3.72 -15.03
C GLU A 149 -32.83 3.47 -13.53
N GLN A 150 -33.76 2.78 -12.86
CA GLN A 150 -33.62 2.44 -11.45
C GLN A 150 -32.43 1.48 -11.22
N PHE A 151 -32.25 0.50 -12.11
CA PHE A 151 -31.17 -0.47 -12.03
C PHE A 151 -29.79 0.20 -12.20
N GLU A 152 -29.64 1.09 -13.18
CA GLU A 152 -28.42 1.87 -13.39
C GLU A 152 -28.14 2.83 -12.21
N TYR A 153 -29.17 3.43 -11.61
CA TYR A 153 -29.01 4.21 -10.38
C TYR A 153 -28.43 3.36 -9.23
N ILE A 154 -29.00 2.17 -8.99
CA ILE A 154 -28.51 1.25 -7.95
C ILE A 154 -27.05 0.87 -8.21
N ARG A 155 -26.73 0.46 -9.43
CA ARG A 155 -25.35 0.12 -9.83
C ARG A 155 -24.37 1.26 -9.62
N THR A 156 -24.76 2.48 -9.99
CA THR A 156 -23.94 3.67 -9.80
C THR A 156 -23.69 3.92 -8.32
N LYS A 157 -24.73 3.82 -7.49
CA LYS A 157 -24.63 3.98 -6.03
C LYS A 157 -23.71 2.94 -5.42
N ASP A 158 -23.84 1.68 -5.81
CA ASP A 158 -23.00 0.59 -5.30
C ASP A 158 -21.53 0.78 -5.69
N ALA A 159 -21.26 1.16 -6.95
CA ALA A 159 -19.90 1.42 -7.41
C ALA A 159 -19.24 2.59 -6.67
N VAL A 160 -19.97 3.70 -6.49
CA VAL A 160 -19.47 4.88 -5.74
C VAL A 160 -19.26 4.53 -4.26
N ASN A 161 -20.19 3.80 -3.64
CA ASN A 161 -20.04 3.36 -2.25
C ASN A 161 -18.85 2.43 -2.08
N ASN A 162 -18.62 1.52 -3.01
CA ASN A 162 -17.48 0.61 -2.97
C ASN A 162 -16.15 1.39 -3.05
N ALA A 163 -16.04 2.33 -4.00
CA ALA A 163 -14.88 3.21 -4.12
C ALA A 163 -14.64 4.02 -2.84
N LYS A 164 -15.70 4.64 -2.29
CA LYS A 164 -15.66 5.44 -1.07
C LYS A 164 -15.23 4.61 0.15
N ASN A 165 -15.81 3.44 0.36
CA ASN A 165 -15.51 2.59 1.50
C ASN A 165 -14.05 2.10 1.44
N THR A 166 -13.60 1.68 0.26
CA THR A 166 -12.20 1.26 0.05
C THR A 166 -11.23 2.42 0.28
N PHE A 167 -11.59 3.63 -0.16
CA PHE A 167 -10.83 4.85 0.12
C PHE A 167 -10.71 5.14 1.62
N LEU A 168 -11.81 5.03 2.37
CA LEU A 168 -11.82 5.30 3.81
C LEU A 168 -10.95 4.32 4.59
N VAL A 169 -11.01 3.03 4.27
CA VAL A 169 -10.21 1.99 4.93
C VAL A 169 -8.71 2.17 4.64
N ASN A 170 -8.36 2.61 3.42
CA ASN A 170 -6.98 2.70 3.00
C ASN A 170 -6.38 4.12 3.10
N ARG A 171 -7.07 5.05 3.78
CA ARG A 171 -6.67 6.47 3.86
C ARG A 171 -5.23 6.67 4.33
N ILE A 172 -4.75 5.83 5.25
CA ILE A 172 -3.44 5.95 5.88
C ILE A 172 -2.27 5.77 4.90
N PHE A 173 -2.52 5.18 3.73
CA PHE A 173 -1.50 4.94 2.71
C PHE A 173 -1.42 6.07 1.67
N LEU A 174 -2.37 7.01 1.70
CA LEU A 174 -2.50 8.05 0.68
C LEU A 174 -1.70 9.29 1.05
N SER A 175 -1.10 9.91 0.04
CA SER A 175 -0.58 11.28 0.15
C SER A 175 -1.73 12.28 0.29
N GLU A 176 -1.44 13.43 0.89
CA GLU A 176 -2.42 14.50 1.10
C GLU A 176 -3.06 14.99 -0.22
N GLU A 177 -2.26 15.06 -1.29
CA GLU A 177 -2.76 15.43 -2.62
C GLU A 177 -3.77 14.42 -3.16
N THR A 178 -3.43 13.13 -3.11
CA THR A 178 -4.32 12.05 -3.56
C THR A 178 -5.58 11.98 -2.72
N HIS A 179 -5.43 12.11 -1.40
CA HIS A 179 -6.53 12.16 -0.45
C HIS A 179 -7.52 13.28 -0.79
N LYS A 180 -7.02 14.50 -1.04
CA LYS A 180 -7.82 15.65 -1.40
C LYS A 180 -8.62 15.41 -2.69
N ILE A 181 -7.96 14.94 -3.75
CA ILE A 181 -8.62 14.68 -5.05
C ILE A 181 -9.71 13.61 -4.91
N MET A 182 -9.43 12.49 -4.24
CA MET A 182 -10.41 11.43 -4.03
C MET A 182 -11.59 11.87 -3.15
N SER A 183 -11.33 12.72 -2.15
CA SER A 183 -12.38 13.33 -1.32
C SER A 183 -13.29 14.23 -2.13
N GLU A 184 -12.73 15.11 -2.98
CA GLU A 184 -13.49 15.97 -3.90
C GLU A 184 -14.33 15.14 -4.88
N LEU A 185 -13.76 14.08 -5.47
CA LEU A 185 -14.49 13.16 -6.34
C LEU A 185 -15.66 12.48 -5.62
N ASN A 186 -15.44 11.98 -4.41
CA ASN A 186 -16.50 11.37 -3.60
C ASN A 186 -17.65 12.34 -3.33
N GLN A 187 -17.34 13.60 -3.00
CA GLN A 187 -18.36 14.63 -2.80
C GLN A 187 -19.16 14.91 -4.08
N ILE A 188 -18.47 15.01 -5.22
CA ILE A 188 -19.11 15.25 -6.52
C ILE A 188 -20.03 14.09 -6.89
N TYR A 189 -19.57 12.84 -6.74
CA TYR A 189 -20.39 11.66 -7.01
C TYR A 189 -21.58 11.56 -6.07
N ALA A 190 -21.39 11.83 -4.77
CA ALA A 190 -22.49 11.88 -3.82
C ALA A 190 -23.54 12.94 -4.23
N ASN A 191 -23.09 14.13 -4.63
CA ASN A 191 -23.97 15.21 -5.07
C ASN A 191 -24.71 14.85 -6.36
N ILE A 192 -24.06 14.21 -7.34
CA ILE A 192 -24.71 13.77 -8.58
C ILE A 192 -25.78 12.72 -8.28
N ILE A 193 -25.46 11.71 -7.48
CA ILE A 193 -26.41 10.66 -7.10
C ILE A 193 -27.60 11.26 -6.36
N PHE A 194 -27.34 12.12 -5.36
CA PHE A 194 -28.39 12.82 -4.60
C PHE A 194 -29.26 13.71 -5.49
N THR A 195 -28.65 14.50 -6.38
CA THR A 195 -29.41 15.38 -7.26
C THR A 195 -30.25 14.60 -8.25
N GLN A 196 -29.75 13.44 -8.73
CA GLN A 196 -30.55 12.60 -9.61
C GLN A 196 -31.71 11.91 -8.91
N GLU A 197 -31.59 11.67 -7.60
CA GLU A 197 -32.69 11.19 -6.76
C GLU A 197 -33.76 12.27 -6.52
N VAL A 198 -33.36 13.55 -6.43
CA VAL A 198 -34.25 14.64 -6.00
C VAL A 198 -34.75 15.56 -7.12
N MET A 199 -33.92 15.93 -8.10
CA MET A 199 -34.17 17.07 -8.99
C MET A 199 -33.99 16.81 -10.50
N GLY A 200 -33.44 15.66 -10.91
CA GLY A 200 -33.15 15.42 -12.33
C GLY A 200 -31.84 16.04 -12.82
N ARG A 201 -31.45 15.65 -14.06
CA ARG A 201 -30.10 15.67 -14.69
C ARG A 201 -29.10 16.78 -14.25
N VAL A 202 -27.86 16.36 -13.99
CA VAL A 202 -26.67 17.20 -13.69
C VAL A 202 -25.59 17.04 -14.79
N GLN A 203 -24.72 18.04 -14.99
CA GLN A 203 -23.61 17.92 -15.94
C GLN A 203 -22.36 17.20 -15.38
N PRO A 204 -21.67 16.37 -16.17
CA PRO A 204 -20.49 15.61 -15.73
C PRO A 204 -19.21 16.48 -15.62
N GLN A 205 -18.33 16.15 -14.66
CA GLN A 205 -17.03 16.82 -14.48
C GLN A 205 -15.85 15.99 -15.02
N LYS A 206 -15.39 16.29 -16.24
CA LYS A 206 -14.24 15.59 -16.88
C LYS A 206 -12.86 15.93 -16.28
N LYS A 207 -12.72 17.06 -15.59
CA LYS A 207 -11.42 17.59 -15.16
C LYS A 207 -10.80 16.81 -13.99
N LEU A 208 -11.60 16.37 -13.02
CA LEU A 208 -11.07 15.74 -11.81
C LEU A 208 -10.54 14.32 -12.02
N ILE A 209 -11.15 13.53 -12.90
CA ILE A 209 -10.61 12.19 -13.21
C ILE A 209 -9.25 12.28 -13.89
N LYS A 210 -9.07 13.24 -14.81
CA LYS A 210 -7.75 13.51 -15.39
C LYS A 210 -6.74 13.87 -14.30
N ASN A 211 -7.12 14.74 -13.35
CA ASN A 211 -6.26 15.11 -12.23
C ASN A 211 -5.91 13.90 -11.36
N LEU A 212 -6.87 13.02 -11.07
CA LEU A 212 -6.64 11.79 -10.32
C LEU A 212 -5.66 10.87 -11.05
N THR A 213 -5.83 10.68 -12.37
CA THR A 213 -4.91 9.88 -13.19
C THR A 213 -3.48 10.41 -13.08
N GLU A 214 -3.28 11.73 -13.20
CA GLU A 214 -1.94 12.33 -13.11
C GLU A 214 -1.36 12.25 -11.70
N ALA A 215 -2.16 12.45 -10.65
CA ALA A 215 -1.73 12.31 -9.26
C ALA A 215 -1.37 10.85 -8.90
N VAL A 216 -2.13 9.87 -9.40
CA VAL A 216 -1.80 8.45 -9.20
C VAL A 216 -0.52 8.10 -9.98
N LYS A 217 -0.37 8.58 -11.22
CA LYS A 217 0.85 8.37 -12.00
C LYS A 217 2.09 8.95 -11.33
N SER A 218 2.01 10.18 -10.78
CA SER A 218 3.14 10.79 -10.09
C SER A 218 3.53 9.98 -8.85
N GLU A 219 2.56 9.54 -8.05
CA GLU A 219 2.80 8.72 -6.85
C GLU A 219 3.36 7.33 -7.17
N LEU A 220 2.93 6.72 -8.29
CA LEU A 220 3.50 5.46 -8.77
C LEU A 220 4.93 5.65 -9.33
N ALA A 221 5.23 6.81 -9.91
CA ALA A 221 6.56 7.10 -10.48
C ALA A 221 7.63 7.36 -9.41
N ILE A 222 7.25 7.92 -8.25
CA ILE A 222 8.19 8.24 -7.15
C ILE A 222 8.87 6.98 -6.58
N GLY A 223 8.28 5.79 -6.74
CA GLY A 223 8.87 4.52 -6.28
C GLY A 223 10.01 3.94 -7.12
N TYR A 224 10.31 4.50 -8.30
CA TYR A 224 11.28 3.93 -9.24
C TYR A 224 12.68 4.55 -9.21
N TYR A 225 12.90 5.68 -8.51
CA TYR A 225 14.14 6.48 -8.65
C TYR A 225 14.71 7.08 -7.36
N SER A 226 14.41 6.52 -6.19
CA SER A 226 15.02 6.95 -4.91
C SER A 226 15.55 5.76 -4.12
#